data_AF-A0A9P1J258-F1
#
_entry.id   AF-A0A9P1J258-F1
#
_cell.length_a   1.000
_cell.length_b   1.000
_cell.length_c   1.000
_cell.angle_alpha   90.00
_cell.angle_beta   90.00
_cell.angle_gamma   90.00
#
_symmetry.space_group_name_H-M   'P 1'
#
loop_
_entity.id
_entity.type
_entity.pdbx_description
1 polymer ?
#
loop_
_entity_poly.entity_id
_entity_poly.type
_entity_poly.pdbx_seq_one_letter_code
_entity_poly.pdbx_strand_id
1 'polypeptide(L)'
;MNTFRIVLQNFDRKFTTFALKVDEIVEKRNLLGVPQPVWKVFQFLVYFNVFWSAFTFLCGVTCFTLGLHWSTFYSRINCEDGINIWIPLNNVVASWTGLFAIRSLHIRWSAFVHFVFTVTMTPLMIFASLFATLQINVWREEQRLSRGDKDWGTRCAIINFIVALISSIDVLLSLCIIGVYCVYWLPEPTRNRNE
;
A
#
# COMPACT_ATOMS: atom_id res chain seq x y z
N MET A 1 -19.41 27.03 -25.20
CA MET A 1 -19.21 25.65 -25.69
C MET A 1 -17.84 25.43 -26.35
N ASN A 2 -17.33 26.36 -27.18
CA ASN A 2 -16.01 26.23 -27.82
C ASN A 2 -14.81 26.22 -26.86
N THR A 3 -14.82 27.03 -25.80
CA THR A 3 -13.71 27.11 -24.83
C THR A 3 -13.50 25.79 -24.09
N PHE A 4 -14.59 25.12 -23.69
CA PHE A 4 -14.52 23.82 -23.01
C PHE A 4 -13.91 22.73 -23.92
N ARG A 5 -14.27 22.72 -25.20
CA ARG A 5 -13.75 21.76 -26.18
C ARG A 5 -12.25 21.97 -26.45
N ILE A 6 -11.80 23.23 -26.53
CA ILE A 6 -10.39 23.58 -26.69
C ILE A 6 -9.58 23.17 -25.45
N VAL A 7 -10.13 23.40 -24.25
CA VAL A 7 -9.50 22.95 -23.00
C VAL A 7 -9.36 21.42 -22.98
N LEU A 8 -10.42 20.70 -23.34
CA LEU A 8 -10.40 19.23 -23.37
C LEU A 8 -9.37 18.68 -24.35
N GLN A 9 -9.30 19.23 -25.57
CA GLN A 9 -8.32 18.84 -26.59
C GLN A 9 -6.88 19.14 -26.15
N ASN A 10 -6.66 20.27 -25.45
CA ASN A 10 -5.35 20.59 -24.90
C ASN A 10 -4.94 19.63 -23.77
N PHE A 11 -5.88 19.20 -22.93
CA PHE A 11 -5.65 18.17 -21.92
C PHE A 11 -5.34 16.81 -22.55
N ASP A 12 -6.14 16.39 -23.53
CA ASP A 12 -5.94 15.14 -24.24
C ASP A 12 -4.56 15.08 -24.90
N ARG A 13 -4.17 16.10 -25.65
CA ARG A 13 -2.84 16.18 -26.27
C ARG A 13 -1.70 16.09 -25.24
N LYS A 14 -1.84 16.77 -24.09
CA LYS A 14 -0.85 16.71 -23.01
C LYS A 14 -0.80 15.30 -22.40
N PHE A 15 -1.94 14.66 -22.20
CA PHE A 15 -2.04 13.30 -21.67
C PHE A 15 -1.45 12.28 -22.65
N THR A 16 -1.73 12.39 -23.95
CA THR A 16 -1.10 11.54 -24.98
C THR A 16 0.41 11.71 -24.98
N THR A 17 0.90 12.95 -24.93
CA THR A 17 2.35 13.22 -24.89
C THR A 17 3.01 12.63 -23.64
N PHE A 18 2.33 12.71 -22.49
CA PHE A 18 2.79 12.07 -21.26
C PHE A 18 2.80 10.54 -21.38
N ALA A 19 1.71 9.94 -21.87
CA ALA A 19 1.59 8.49 -22.04
C ALA A 19 2.68 7.94 -22.96
N LEU A 20 2.95 8.59 -24.10
CA LEU A 20 4.02 8.19 -25.02
C LEU A 20 5.41 8.27 -24.37
N LYS A 21 5.67 9.30 -23.55
CA LYS A 21 6.94 9.39 -22.80
C LYS A 21 7.08 8.28 -21.75
N VAL A 22 5.99 7.95 -21.05
CA VAL A 22 5.97 6.86 -20.07
C VAL A 22 6.19 5.52 -20.76
N ASP A 23 5.53 5.28 -21.90
CA ASP A 23 5.68 4.06 -22.68
C ASP A 23 7.13 3.86 -23.13
N GLU A 24 7.77 4.88 -23.70
CA GLU A 24 9.18 4.81 -24.11
C GLU A 24 10.12 4.46 -22.93
N ILE A 25 9.82 5.01 -21.76
CA ILE A 25 10.57 4.76 -20.53
C ILE A 25 10.37 3.32 -20.03
N VAL A 26 9.12 2.83 -20.03
CA VAL A 26 8.78 1.47 -19.60
C VAL A 26 9.33 0.44 -20.59
N GLU A 27 9.30 0.76 -21.88
CA GLU A 27 9.75 -0.11 -22.95
C GLU A 27 11.25 -0.46 -22.82
N LYS A 28 12.06 0.49 -22.36
CA LYS A 28 13.50 0.30 -22.17
C LYS A 28 13.85 -0.48 -20.89
N ARG A 29 12.88 -0.75 -20.02
CA ARG A 29 13.11 -1.35 -18.69
C ARG A 29 12.50 -2.73 -18.58
N ASN A 30 13.26 -3.65 -17.99
CA ASN A 30 12.78 -5.00 -17.70
C ASN A 30 13.41 -5.50 -16.40
N LEU A 31 12.83 -6.55 -15.83
CA LEU A 31 13.33 -7.20 -14.62
C LEU A 31 14.29 -8.36 -14.92
N LEU A 32 14.65 -8.60 -16.19
CA LEU A 32 15.52 -9.71 -16.60
C LEU A 32 16.98 -9.48 -16.21
N GLY A 33 17.40 -8.22 -16.05
CA GLY A 33 18.76 -7.86 -15.63
C GLY A 33 19.04 -7.98 -14.13
N VAL A 34 18.05 -8.37 -13.32
CA VAL A 34 18.21 -8.48 -11.86
C VAL A 34 19.07 -9.71 -11.50
N PRO A 35 20.13 -9.58 -10.69
CA PRO A 35 20.93 -10.72 -10.26
C PRO A 35 20.09 -11.78 -9.55
N GLN A 36 20.31 -13.06 -9.87
CA GLN A 36 19.59 -14.19 -9.27
C GLN A 36 19.43 -14.17 -7.74
N PRO A 37 20.46 -13.86 -6.92
CA PRO A 37 20.26 -13.79 -5.47
C PRO A 37 19.29 -12.67 -5.06
N VAL A 38 19.37 -11.51 -5.70
CA VAL A 38 18.47 -10.37 -5.45
C VAL A 38 17.06 -10.69 -5.93
N TRP A 39 16.94 -11.36 -7.08
CA TRP A 39 15.66 -11.78 -7.64
C TRP A 39 14.89 -12.70 -6.69
N LYS A 40 15.56 -13.68 -6.07
CA LYS A 40 14.94 -14.55 -5.06
C LYS A 40 14.45 -13.78 -3.84
N VAL A 41 15.24 -12.82 -3.35
CA VAL A 41 14.84 -11.94 -2.24
C VAL A 41 13.63 -11.09 -2.65
N PHE A 42 13.64 -10.52 -3.85
CA PHE A 42 12.53 -9.74 -4.37
C PHE A 42 11.24 -10.56 -4.48
N GLN A 43 11.32 -11.79 -5.01
CA GLN A 43 10.18 -12.70 -5.06
C GLN A 43 9.65 -13.00 -3.65
N PHE A 44 10.53 -13.29 -2.70
CA PHE A 44 10.15 -13.51 -1.31
C PHE A 44 9.45 -12.28 -0.71
N LEU A 45 10.01 -11.09 -0.91
CA LEU A 45 9.42 -9.84 -0.44
C LEU A 45 8.01 -9.62 -1.02
N VAL A 46 7.81 -9.87 -2.31
CA VAL A 46 6.51 -9.73 -2.96
C VAL A 46 5.50 -10.73 -2.41
N TYR A 47 5.84 -12.02 -2.31
CA TYR A 47 4.94 -13.02 -1.73
C TYR A 47 4.59 -12.70 -0.28
N PHE A 48 5.59 -12.28 0.50
CA PHE A 48 5.41 -11.95 1.90
C PHE A 48 4.56 -10.68 2.06
N ASN A 49 4.75 -9.67 1.22
CA ASN A 49 3.95 -8.45 1.22
C ASN A 49 2.48 -8.74 0.87
N VAL A 50 2.18 -9.64 -0.08
CA VAL A 50 0.80 -10.07 -0.38
C VAL A 50 0.16 -10.76 0.82
N PHE A 51 0.87 -11.74 1.41
CA PHE A 51 0.38 -12.45 2.58
C PHE A 51 0.11 -11.51 3.75
N TRP A 52 1.07 -10.62 4.02
CA TRP A 52 0.99 -9.68 5.13
C TRP A 52 -0.09 -8.63 4.91
N SER A 53 -0.23 -8.09 3.69
CA SER A 53 -1.32 -7.18 3.32
C SER A 53 -2.70 -7.81 3.53
N ALA A 54 -2.87 -9.08 3.14
CA ALA A 54 -4.12 -9.81 3.34
C ALA A 54 -4.41 -10.01 4.83
N PHE A 55 -3.38 -10.32 5.63
CA PHE A 55 -3.50 -10.42 7.08
C PHE A 55 -3.87 -9.08 7.72
N THR A 56 -3.22 -7.98 7.32
CA THR A 56 -3.55 -6.61 7.76
C THR A 56 -5.01 -6.27 7.48
N PHE A 57 -5.50 -6.59 6.28
CA PHE A 57 -6.89 -6.38 5.91
C PHE A 57 -7.85 -7.18 6.82
N LEU A 58 -7.58 -8.47 7.07
CA LEU A 58 -8.41 -9.28 7.96
C LEU A 58 -8.43 -8.74 9.41
N CYS A 59 -7.28 -8.29 9.92
CA CYS A 59 -7.20 -7.64 11.22
C CYS A 59 -7.99 -6.32 11.26
N GLY A 60 -7.91 -5.51 10.20
CA GLY A 60 -8.69 -4.28 10.04
C GLY A 60 -10.20 -4.51 10.05
N VAL A 61 -10.67 -5.51 9.29
CA VAL A 61 -12.09 -5.92 9.29
C VAL A 61 -12.53 -6.43 10.66
N THR A 62 -11.70 -7.23 11.32
CA THR A 62 -12.00 -7.74 12.68
C THR A 62 -12.10 -6.58 13.67
N CYS A 63 -11.16 -5.63 13.64
CA CYS A 63 -11.20 -4.45 14.48
C CYS A 63 -12.47 -3.62 14.25
N PHE A 64 -12.86 -3.43 12.98
CA PHE A 64 -14.08 -2.70 12.63
C PHE A 64 -15.36 -3.40 13.11
N THR A 65 -15.47 -4.71 12.88
CA THR A 65 -16.65 -5.49 13.30
C THR A 65 -16.78 -5.59 14.82
N LEU A 66 -15.67 -5.70 15.55
CA LEU A 66 -15.65 -5.65 17.01
C LEU A 66 -15.99 -4.26 17.55
N GLY A 67 -15.48 -3.21 16.89
CA GLY A 67 -15.87 -1.83 17.17
C GLY A 67 -17.37 -1.62 17.03
N LEU A 68 -17.97 -2.10 15.94
CA LEU A 68 -19.43 -2.09 15.73
C LEU A 68 -20.20 -2.83 16.82
N HIS A 69 -19.71 -3.98 17.25
CA HIS A 69 -20.43 -4.82 18.21
C HIS A 69 -20.40 -4.27 19.64
N TRP A 70 -19.29 -3.66 20.07
CA TRP A 70 -19.11 -3.18 21.45
C TRP A 70 -19.33 -1.68 21.64
N SER A 71 -19.32 -0.89 20.56
CA SER A 71 -19.47 0.57 20.64
C SER A 71 -20.92 0.99 20.41
N THR A 72 -21.61 1.40 21.49
CA THR A 72 -22.76 2.33 21.38
C THR A 72 -22.34 3.75 20.94
N PHE A 73 -21.05 3.97 20.67
CA PHE A 73 -20.41 5.24 20.31
C PHE A 73 -19.77 5.18 18.92
N TYR A 74 -20.47 4.60 17.95
CA TYR A 74 -20.01 4.47 16.56
C TYR A 74 -19.50 5.80 15.96
N SER A 75 -20.02 6.93 16.45
CA SER A 75 -19.68 8.29 16.01
C SER A 75 -18.43 8.92 16.61
N ARG A 76 -17.75 8.27 17.57
CA ARG A 76 -16.55 8.85 18.22
C ARG A 76 -15.26 8.08 18.02
N ILE A 77 -15.34 6.77 17.84
CA ILE A 77 -14.15 5.93 17.86
C ILE A 77 -14.01 5.15 16.56
N ASN A 78 -13.19 5.71 15.68
CA ASN A 78 -12.37 5.08 14.64
C ASN A 78 -13.02 4.19 13.57
N CYS A 79 -14.27 3.79 13.73
CA CYS A 79 -14.96 2.89 12.82
C CYS A 79 -15.79 3.66 11.78
N GLU A 80 -15.98 4.97 11.93
CA GLU A 80 -16.85 5.72 11.02
C GLU A 80 -16.19 6.01 9.65
N ASP A 81 -14.88 6.30 9.63
CA ASP A 81 -14.20 6.77 8.41
C ASP A 81 -13.70 5.65 7.48
N GLY A 82 -13.77 4.37 7.91
CA GLY A 82 -13.37 3.22 7.11
C GLY A 82 -11.88 3.12 6.74
N ILE A 83 -11.03 4.04 7.24
CA ILE A 83 -9.59 4.13 6.93
C ILE A 83 -8.86 2.81 7.20
N ASN A 84 -9.19 2.15 8.31
CA ASN A 84 -8.59 0.87 8.72
C ASN A 84 -9.04 -0.34 7.86
N ILE A 85 -9.99 -0.15 6.94
CA ILE A 85 -10.45 -1.16 5.98
C ILE A 85 -9.97 -0.80 4.58
N TRP A 86 -10.27 0.42 4.12
CA TRP A 86 -10.05 0.84 2.74
C TRP A 86 -8.56 0.90 2.39
N ILE A 87 -7.72 1.39 3.30
CA ILE A 87 -6.28 1.47 3.04
C ILE A 87 -5.65 0.06 2.98
N PRO A 88 -5.87 -0.84 3.96
CA PRO A 88 -5.38 -2.22 3.86
C PRO A 88 -5.94 -2.98 2.64
N LEU A 89 -7.21 -2.80 2.28
CA LEU A 89 -7.80 -3.40 1.09
C LEU A 89 -7.08 -2.96 -0.19
N ASN A 90 -6.84 -1.66 -0.33
CA ASN A 90 -6.10 -1.10 -1.45
C ASN A 90 -4.64 -1.60 -1.48
N ASN A 91 -4.04 -1.84 -0.30
CA ASN A 91 -2.71 -2.45 -0.19
C ASN A 91 -2.70 -3.92 -0.64
N VAL A 92 -3.77 -4.68 -0.40
CA VAL A 92 -3.94 -6.03 -0.97
C VAL A 92 -3.97 -5.99 -2.50
N VAL A 93 -4.73 -5.05 -3.08
CA VAL A 93 -4.79 -4.89 -4.54
C VAL A 93 -3.43 -4.49 -5.11
N ALA A 94 -2.74 -3.54 -4.47
CA ALA A 94 -1.41 -3.10 -4.88
C ALA A 94 -0.38 -4.24 -4.81
N SER A 95 -0.32 -4.96 -3.69
CA SER A 95 0.60 -6.10 -3.51
C SER A 95 0.31 -7.23 -4.50
N TRP A 96 -0.95 -7.45 -4.86
CA TRP A 96 -1.35 -8.42 -5.89
C TRP A 96 -0.75 -8.11 -7.26
N THR A 97 -0.61 -6.83 -7.64
CA THR A 97 0.07 -6.46 -8.89
C THR A 97 1.54 -6.90 -8.92
N GLY A 98 2.16 -7.07 -7.75
CA GLY A 98 3.49 -7.66 -7.62
C GLY A 98 3.58 -9.11 -8.05
N LEU A 99 2.52 -9.91 -7.85
CA LEU A 99 2.46 -11.29 -8.34
C LEU A 99 2.53 -11.35 -9.87
N PHE A 100 1.85 -10.42 -10.55
CA PHE A 100 1.94 -10.30 -11.99
C PHE A 100 3.34 -9.88 -12.44
N ALA A 101 3.97 -8.93 -11.73
CA ALA A 101 5.32 -8.47 -12.03
C ALA A 101 6.38 -9.59 -11.94
N ILE A 102 6.28 -10.47 -10.94
CA ILE A 102 7.23 -11.58 -10.77
C ILE A 102 6.98 -12.78 -11.70
N ARG A 103 5.73 -12.97 -12.17
CA ARG A 103 5.36 -14.06 -13.09
C ARG A 103 5.47 -13.68 -14.55
N SER A 104 5.27 -12.40 -14.87
CA SER A 104 5.22 -11.89 -16.24
C SER A 104 6.41 -10.99 -16.53
N LEU A 105 7.62 -11.53 -16.35
CA LEU A 105 8.90 -10.83 -16.57
C LEU A 105 9.04 -10.20 -17.97
N HIS A 106 8.38 -10.78 -18.96
CA HIS A 106 8.36 -10.28 -20.34
C HIS A 106 7.41 -9.09 -20.53
N ILE A 107 6.43 -8.92 -19.64
CA ILE A 107 5.46 -7.82 -19.67
C ILE A 107 6.03 -6.65 -18.87
N ARG A 108 6.68 -5.74 -19.58
CA ARG A 108 7.35 -4.53 -19.02
C ARG A 108 6.40 -3.67 -18.19
N TRP A 109 5.14 -3.58 -18.62
CA TRP A 109 4.08 -2.82 -17.96
C TRP A 109 3.74 -3.33 -16.56
N SER A 110 3.83 -4.64 -16.32
CA SER A 110 3.47 -5.19 -15.00
C SER A 110 4.41 -4.69 -13.88
N ALA A 111 5.70 -4.58 -14.19
CA ALA A 111 6.72 -4.06 -13.27
C ALA A 111 6.49 -2.58 -12.95
N PHE A 112 6.16 -1.77 -13.95
CA PHE A 112 5.84 -0.36 -13.78
C PHE A 112 4.58 -0.15 -12.94
N VAL A 113 3.51 -0.88 -13.26
CA VAL A 113 2.23 -0.79 -12.53
C VAL A 113 2.43 -1.16 -11.06
N HIS A 114 3.15 -2.25 -10.78
CA HIS A 114 3.48 -2.63 -9.41
C HIS A 114 4.31 -1.55 -8.71
N PHE A 115 5.33 -1.00 -9.35
CA PHE A 115 6.12 0.08 -8.78
C PHE A 115 5.27 1.31 -8.41
N VAL A 116 4.41 1.77 -9.33
CA VAL A 116 3.53 2.92 -9.09
C VAL A 116 2.54 2.65 -7.94
N PHE A 117 1.93 1.46 -7.92
CA PHE A 117 1.03 1.09 -6.83
C PHE A 117 1.76 1.02 -5.48
N THR A 118 2.94 0.42 -5.43
CA THR A 118 3.71 0.32 -4.19
C THR A 118 4.17 1.69 -3.70
N VAL A 119 4.63 2.59 -4.59
CA VAL A 119 5.02 3.96 -4.25
C VAL A 119 3.82 4.78 -3.73
N THR A 120 2.64 4.61 -4.33
CA THR A 120 1.43 5.33 -3.91
C THR A 120 0.79 4.78 -2.63
N MET A 121 0.82 3.46 -2.42
CA MET A 121 0.27 2.83 -1.22
C MET A 121 1.17 2.97 0.00
N THR A 122 2.49 3.06 -0.17
CA THR A 122 3.42 3.23 0.96
C THR A 122 3.07 4.42 1.87
N PRO A 123 2.87 5.66 1.37
CA PRO A 123 2.47 6.78 2.22
C PRO A 123 1.08 6.63 2.83
N LEU A 124 0.14 5.99 2.12
CA LEU A 124 -1.19 5.68 2.66
C LEU A 124 -1.12 4.69 3.81
N MET A 125 -0.28 3.66 3.70
CA MET A 125 -0.02 2.69 4.77
C MET A 125 0.68 3.32 5.98
N ILE A 126 1.59 4.29 5.76
CA ILE A 126 2.16 5.09 6.85
C ILE A 126 1.06 5.86 7.58
N PHE A 127 0.16 6.52 6.84
CA PHE A 127 -0.96 7.25 7.41
C PHE A 127 -1.89 6.32 8.21
N ALA A 128 -2.24 5.15 7.67
CA ALA A 128 -3.04 4.14 8.38
C ALA A 128 -2.37 3.67 9.68
N SER A 129 -1.06 3.41 9.65
CA SER A 129 -0.30 2.98 10.83
C SER A 129 -0.26 4.06 11.93
N LEU A 130 -0.03 5.31 11.54
CA LEU A 130 -0.06 6.45 12.47
C LEU A 130 -1.44 6.61 13.10
N PHE A 131 -2.49 6.53 12.28
CA PHE A 131 -3.86 6.67 12.74
C PHE A 131 -4.27 5.55 13.71
N ALA A 132 -3.94 4.30 13.39
CA ALA A 132 -4.15 3.16 14.28
C ALA A 132 -3.44 3.35 15.64
N THR A 133 -2.22 3.91 15.63
CA THR A 133 -1.43 4.20 16.83
C THR A 133 -2.07 5.30 17.69
N LEU A 134 -2.48 6.42 17.09
CA LEU A 134 -3.10 7.54 17.82
C LEU A 134 -4.39 7.12 18.53
N GLN A 135 -5.14 6.22 17.91
CA GLN A 135 -6.42 5.75 18.41
C GLN A 135 -6.31 4.83 19.63
N ILE A 136 -5.13 4.29 19.92
CA ILE A 136 -4.86 3.51 21.15
C ILE A 136 -5.16 4.36 22.40
N ASN A 137 -4.74 5.63 22.39
CA ASN A 137 -4.95 6.53 23.52
C ASN A 137 -6.43 6.87 23.69
N VAL A 138 -7.14 7.08 22.58
CA VAL A 138 -8.58 7.34 22.56
C VAL A 138 -9.36 6.17 23.18
N TRP A 139 -9.06 4.93 22.79
CA TRP A 139 -9.70 3.75 23.40
C TRP A 139 -9.46 3.63 24.90
N ARG A 140 -8.24 3.96 25.37
CA ARG A 140 -7.91 3.92 26.80
C ARG A 140 -8.60 5.03 27.58
N GLU A 141 -8.75 6.21 26.99
CA GLU A 141 -9.46 7.33 27.62
C GLU A 141 -10.96 7.06 27.71
N GLU A 142 -11.57 6.54 26.64
CA GLU A 142 -13.00 6.17 26.62
C GLU A 142 -13.30 5.01 27.60
N GLN A 143 -12.37 4.06 27.77
CA GLN A 143 -12.49 3.04 28.83
C GLN A 143 -12.55 3.66 30.22
N ARG A 144 -11.74 4.69 30.50
CA ARG A 144 -11.74 5.38 31.81
C ARG A 144 -13.05 6.13 32.06
N LEU A 145 -13.67 6.66 31.00
CA LEU A 145 -14.94 7.38 31.07
C LEU A 145 -16.14 6.43 31.15
N SER A 146 -16.01 5.20 30.64
CA SER A 146 -17.04 4.17 30.72
C SER A 146 -17.15 3.64 32.14
N ARG A 147 -18.27 3.96 32.82
CA ARG A 147 -18.56 3.51 34.20
C ARG A 147 -18.97 2.03 34.31
N GLY A 148 -18.58 1.19 33.35
CA GLY A 148 -18.96 -0.22 33.26
C GLY A 148 -17.79 -1.15 33.56
N ASP A 149 -18.08 -2.27 34.21
CA ASP A 149 -17.11 -3.31 34.65
C ASP A 149 -16.51 -4.14 33.49
N LYS A 150 -16.68 -3.69 32.24
CA LYS A 150 -16.24 -4.41 31.04
C LYS A 150 -14.99 -3.73 30.49
N ASP A 151 -13.91 -4.49 30.36
CA ASP A 151 -12.59 -4.01 29.93
C ASP A 151 -12.44 -3.93 28.39
N TRP A 152 -13.49 -3.45 27.71
CA TRP A 152 -13.62 -3.51 26.26
C TRP A 152 -12.66 -2.55 25.54
N GLY A 153 -12.43 -1.36 26.07
CA GLY A 153 -11.54 -0.35 25.48
C GLY A 153 -10.08 -0.77 25.54
N THR A 154 -9.65 -1.44 26.62
CA THR A 154 -8.31 -2.04 26.71
C THR A 154 -8.10 -3.10 25.61
N ARG A 155 -9.09 -3.96 25.37
CA ARG A 155 -9.03 -4.98 24.31
C ARG A 155 -8.96 -4.36 22.92
N CYS A 156 -9.75 -3.32 22.65
CA CYS A 156 -9.73 -2.60 21.37
C CYS A 156 -8.41 -1.84 21.16
N ALA A 157 -7.85 -1.26 22.21
CA ALA A 157 -6.54 -0.61 22.19
C ALA A 157 -5.41 -1.60 21.83
N ILE A 158 -5.47 -2.84 22.36
CA ILE A 158 -4.52 -3.90 22.02
C ILE A 158 -4.65 -4.31 20.55
N ILE A 159 -5.88 -4.45 20.04
CA ILE A 159 -6.11 -4.78 18.64
C ILE A 159 -5.54 -3.68 17.73
N ASN A 160 -5.79 -2.41 18.04
CA ASN A 160 -5.22 -1.29 17.29
C ASN A 160 -3.68 -1.27 17.33
N PHE A 161 -3.08 -1.61 18.47
CA PHE A 161 -1.62 -1.75 18.57
C PHE A 161 -1.09 -2.85 17.66
N ILE A 162 -1.75 -4.01 17.63
CA ILE A 162 -1.40 -5.12 16.73
C ILE A 162 -1.53 -4.68 15.27
N VAL A 163 -2.63 -4.02 14.89
CA VAL A 163 -2.85 -3.50 13.54
C VAL A 163 -1.77 -2.49 13.14
N ALA A 164 -1.36 -1.59 14.04
CA ALA A 164 -0.28 -0.63 13.79
C ALA A 164 1.07 -1.33 13.57
N LEU A 165 1.39 -2.36 14.37
CA LEU A 165 2.62 -3.14 14.23
C LEU A 165 2.67 -3.86 12.88
N ILE A 166 1.58 -4.55 12.52
CA ILE A 166 1.46 -5.28 11.26
C ILE A 166 1.57 -4.29 10.08
N SER A 167 0.85 -3.17 10.13
CA SER A 167 0.90 -2.14 9.08
C SER A 167 2.30 -1.53 8.91
N SER A 168 3.06 -1.40 10.01
CA SER A 168 4.44 -0.92 9.96
C SER A 168 5.38 -1.90 9.26
N ILE A 169 5.15 -3.21 9.44
CA ILE A 169 5.88 -4.25 8.70
C ILE A 169 5.54 -4.17 7.19
N ASP A 170 4.27 -3.97 6.83
CA ASP A 170 3.87 -3.75 5.43
C ASP A 170 4.62 -2.56 4.80
N VAL A 171 4.73 -1.44 5.53
CA VAL A 171 5.50 -0.28 5.07
C VAL A 171 6.97 -0.64 4.81
N LEU A 172 7.60 -1.35 5.74
CA LEU A 172 9.01 -1.77 5.59
C LEU A 172 9.18 -2.67 4.36
N LEU A 173 8.28 -3.63 4.14
CA LEU A 173 8.30 -4.50 2.98
C LEU A 173 8.15 -3.70 1.68
N SER A 174 7.21 -2.76 1.64
CA SER A 174 7.00 -1.88 0.48
C SER A 174 8.23 -1.01 0.19
N LEU A 175 8.90 -0.48 1.22
CA LEU A 175 10.15 0.27 1.07
C LEU A 175 11.29 -0.62 0.52
N CYS A 176 11.42 -1.87 0.97
CA CYS A 176 12.39 -2.81 0.41
C CYS A 176 12.10 -3.12 -1.07
N ILE A 177 10.84 -3.33 -1.43
CA ILE A 177 10.39 -3.55 -2.81
C ILE A 177 10.72 -2.34 -3.69
N ILE A 178 10.40 -1.13 -3.22
CA ILE A 178 10.75 0.13 -3.89
C ILE A 178 12.27 0.24 -4.07
N GLY A 179 13.05 -0.12 -3.05
CA GLY A 179 14.51 -0.14 -3.10
C GLY A 179 15.04 -1.00 -4.25
N VAL A 180 14.49 -2.20 -4.44
CA VAL A 180 14.85 -3.07 -5.58
C VAL A 180 14.53 -2.40 -6.91
N TYR A 181 13.35 -1.80 -7.05
CA TYR A 181 12.99 -1.07 -8.27
C TYR A 181 13.92 0.12 -8.55
N CYS A 182 14.25 0.91 -7.53
CA CYS A 182 15.15 2.06 -7.64
C CYS A 182 16.57 1.67 -8.04
N VAL A 183 17.05 0.50 -7.62
CA VAL A 183 18.43 0.05 -7.89
C VAL A 183 18.54 -0.75 -9.20
N TYR A 184 17.53 -1.56 -9.55
CA TYR A 184 17.67 -2.52 -10.64
C TYR A 184 16.73 -2.29 -11.84
N TRP A 185 15.67 -1.51 -11.69
CA TRP A 185 14.69 -1.29 -12.76
C TRP A 185 14.66 0.16 -13.27
N LEU A 186 14.75 1.14 -12.37
CA LEU A 186 14.73 2.57 -12.69
C LEU A 186 15.97 3.09 -13.43
N PRO A 187 17.21 2.68 -13.09
CA PRO A 187 18.38 3.15 -13.80
C PRO A 187 18.27 2.79 -15.27
N GLU A 188 18.68 3.70 -16.15
CA GLU A 188 18.84 3.33 -17.55
C GLU A 188 19.80 2.13 -17.61
N PRO A 189 19.50 1.10 -18.43
CA PRO A 189 20.46 0.06 -18.68
C PRO A 189 21.71 0.76 -19.23
N THR A 190 22.73 0.90 -18.39
CA THR A 190 24.00 1.49 -18.80
C THR A 190 24.49 0.66 -19.96
N ARG A 191 24.49 1.27 -21.15
CA ARG A 191 25.27 0.80 -22.29
C ARG A 191 26.71 0.67 -21.79
N ASN A 192 27.11 -0.57 -21.52
CA ASN A 192 28.44 -1.04 -21.18
C ASN A 192 29.00 -0.58 -19.81
N ARG A 193 28.85 -1.43 -18.80
CA ARG A 193 29.93 -1.66 -17.82
C ARG A 193 30.44 -3.08 -18.05
N ASN A 194 31.60 -3.18 -18.69
CA ASN A 194 32.45 -4.36 -18.86
C ASN A 194 32.15 -5.23 -20.10
N GLU A 195 32.39 -4.66 -21.28
CA GLU A 195 33.39 -5.25 -22.19
C GLU A 195 34.70 -4.50 -21.97
#